data_AF-A0A6J6NV28-F1
#
_entry.id   AF-A0A6J6NV28-F1
#
_cell.length_a   1.000
_cell.length_b   1.000
_cell.length_c   1.000
_cell.angle_alpha   90.00
_cell.angle_beta   90.00
_cell.angle_gamma   90.00
#
_symmetry.space_group_name_H-M   'P 1'
#
loop_
_entity.id
_entity.type
_entity.pdbx_description
1 polymer ?
#
loop_
_entity_poly.entity_id
_entity_poly.type
_entity_poly.pdbx_seq_one_letter_code
_entity_poly.pdbx_strand_id
1 'polypeptide(L)'
;MNIAIIIATLVVAGFTSYAFTKAGIDKLRTSDEKLIERGWGWVKSSPKGTVKFIGLAELLGGLGVILAPVAVTVFKFNWALPLGIAAAAGLATIMVLANLVHIVRKEFKYTYKAGLMMLAVTVIATVLLAIYPTA
;
A
#
# COMPACT_ATOMS: atom_id res chain seq x y z
N MET A 1 -12.05 16.08 20.50
CA MET A 1 -12.11 15.31 19.24
C MET A 1 -11.18 15.97 18.22
N ASN A 2 -10.07 15.33 17.84
CA ASN A 2 -9.13 15.93 16.89
C ASN A 2 -9.60 15.69 15.44
N ILE A 3 -10.60 16.47 15.03
CA ILE A 3 -11.26 16.38 13.71
C ILE A 3 -10.23 16.49 12.57
N ALA A 4 -9.16 17.29 12.76
CA ALA A 4 -8.09 17.42 11.79
C ALA A 4 -7.38 16.08 11.52
N ILE A 5 -7.08 15.28 12.56
CA ILE A 5 -6.49 13.94 12.39
C ILE A 5 -7.46 13.04 11.62
N ILE A 6 -8.74 13.04 11.97
CA ILE A 6 -9.74 12.18 11.30
C ILE A 6 -9.80 12.47 9.80
N ILE A 7 -9.89 13.74 9.43
CA ILE A 7 -9.95 14.16 8.02
C ILE A 7 -8.63 13.80 7.32
N ALA A 8 -7.48 14.12 7.92
CA ALA A 8 -6.17 13.81 7.34
C ALA A 8 -6.00 12.31 7.10
N THR A 9 -6.34 11.47 8.07
CA THR A 9 -6.29 10.01 7.94
C THR A 9 -7.18 9.53 6.81
N LEU A 10 -8.44 9.99 6.72
CA LEU A 10 -9.35 9.53 5.67
C LEU A 10 -8.89 9.95 4.27
N VAL A 11 -8.33 11.14 4.11
CA VAL A 11 -7.78 11.61 2.82
C VAL A 11 -6.57 10.75 2.40
N VAL A 12 -5.59 10.59 3.29
CA VAL A 12 -4.38 9.81 3.00
C VAL A 12 -4.72 8.33 2.81
N ALA A 13 -5.57 7.77 3.67
CA ALA A 13 -6.03 6.39 3.57
C ALA A 13 -6.84 6.14 2.30
N GLY A 14 -7.71 7.07 1.90
CA GLY A 14 -8.49 6.97 0.67
C GLY A 14 -7.60 6.93 -0.58
N PHE A 15 -6.63 7.84 -0.67
CA PHE A 15 -5.66 7.83 -1.76
C PHE A 15 -4.80 6.55 -1.77
N THR A 16 -4.27 6.17 -0.60
CA THR A 16 -3.46 4.93 -0.44
C THR A 16 -4.27 3.71 -0.87
N SER A 17 -5.51 3.60 -0.40
CA SER A 17 -6.42 2.51 -0.72
C SER A 17 -6.66 2.41 -2.22
N TYR A 18 -7.00 3.53 -2.87
CA TYR A 18 -7.21 3.56 -4.32
C TYR A 18 -5.99 3.07 -5.09
N ALA A 19 -4.81 3.62 -4.78
CA ALA A 19 -3.57 3.29 -5.48
C ALA A 19 -3.20 1.81 -5.36
N PHE A 20 -3.18 1.28 -4.13
CA PHE A 20 -2.73 -0.09 -3.88
C PHE A 20 -3.77 -1.15 -4.21
N THR A 21 -5.06 -0.87 -4.01
CA THR A 21 -6.14 -1.78 -4.44
C THR A 21 -6.11 -1.96 -5.96
N LYS A 22 -5.97 -0.87 -6.71
CA LYS A 22 -5.85 -0.92 -8.18
C LYS A 22 -4.60 -1.68 -8.62
N ALA A 23 -3.44 -1.38 -8.02
CA ALA A 23 -2.19 -2.06 -8.33
C ALA A 23 -2.23 -3.56 -7.99
N GLY A 24 -2.81 -3.91 -6.85
CA GLY A 24 -2.96 -5.29 -6.41
C GLY A 24 -3.87 -6.09 -7.34
N ILE A 25 -5.01 -5.52 -7.74
CA ILE A 25 -5.92 -6.13 -8.72
C ILE A 25 -5.22 -6.36 -10.07
N ASP A 26 -4.46 -5.38 -10.58
CA ASP A 26 -3.72 -5.53 -11.84
C ASP A 26 -2.69 -6.66 -11.76
N LYS A 27 -1.93 -6.75 -10.66
CA LYS A 27 -0.96 -7.84 -10.42
C LYS A 27 -1.65 -9.20 -10.30
N LEU A 28 -2.82 -9.28 -9.67
CA LEU A 28 -3.57 -10.53 -9.53
C LEU A 28 -4.17 -11.00 -10.87
N ARG A 29 -4.69 -10.09 -11.68
CA ARG A 29 -5.40 -10.42 -12.94
C ARG A 29 -4.50 -10.55 -14.16
N THR A 30 -3.34 -9.88 -14.18
CA THR A 30 -2.45 -9.90 -15.35
C THR A 30 -1.48 -11.08 -15.26
N SER A 31 -1.30 -11.83 -16.35
CA SER A 31 -0.31 -12.92 -16.40
C SER A 31 1.11 -12.39 -16.39
N ASP A 32 2.07 -13.21 -15.97
CA ASP A 32 3.46 -12.80 -15.86
C ASP A 32 4.04 -12.42 -17.25
N GLU A 33 3.64 -13.12 -18.32
CA GLU A 33 4.04 -12.82 -19.69
C GLU A 33 3.59 -11.41 -20.11
N LYS A 34 2.33 -11.06 -19.83
CA LYS A 34 1.79 -9.72 -20.15
C LYS A 34 2.45 -8.63 -19.32
N LEU A 35 2.82 -8.89 -18.07
CA LEU A 35 3.57 -7.93 -17.26
C LEU A 35 4.98 -7.71 -17.82
N ILE A 36 5.64 -8.78 -18.24
CA ILE A 36 6.93 -8.73 -18.89
C ILE A 36 6.89 -7.90 -20.18
N GLU A 37 5.86 -8.10 -21.02
CA GLU A 37 5.63 -7.32 -22.24
C GLU A 37 5.43 -5.83 -21.95
N ARG A 38 4.81 -5.49 -20.80
CA ARG A 38 4.68 -4.10 -20.30
C ARG A 38 5.98 -3.52 -19.74
N GLY A 39 7.11 -4.23 -19.86
CA GLY A 39 8.41 -3.77 -19.39
C GLY A 39 8.70 -4.07 -17.92
N TRP A 40 7.91 -4.91 -17.24
CA TRP A 40 8.17 -5.31 -15.85
C TRP A 40 9.24 -6.39 -15.77
N GLY A 41 10.48 -6.04 -16.16
CA GLY A 41 11.58 -6.99 -16.30
C GLY A 41 11.98 -7.73 -15.01
N TRP A 42 11.58 -7.24 -13.83
CA TRP A 42 11.80 -7.91 -12.54
C TRP A 42 10.99 -9.20 -12.39
N VAL A 43 9.88 -9.33 -13.13
CA VAL A 43 9.02 -10.52 -13.10
C VAL A 43 9.78 -11.75 -13.64
N LYS A 44 10.63 -11.58 -14.66
CA LYS A 44 11.43 -12.68 -15.24
C LYS A 44 12.37 -13.36 -14.22
N SER A 45 12.91 -12.58 -13.29
CA SER A 45 13.90 -13.03 -12.30
C SER A 45 13.27 -13.36 -10.95
N SER A 46 11.95 -13.27 -10.81
CA SER A 46 11.26 -13.51 -9.54
C SER A 46 10.86 -14.98 -9.39
N PRO A 47 10.85 -15.52 -8.16
CA PRO A 47 10.24 -16.81 -7.89
C PRO A 47 8.77 -16.86 -8.36
N LYS A 48 8.32 -18.06 -8.75
CA LYS A 48 6.93 -18.26 -9.17
C LYS A 48 5.97 -17.84 -8.05
N GLY A 49 4.94 -17.08 -8.41
CA GLY A 49 3.92 -16.61 -7.48
C GLY A 49 4.27 -15.33 -6.72
N THR A 50 5.50 -14.80 -6.79
CA THR A 50 5.87 -13.55 -6.11
C THR A 50 4.98 -12.38 -6.53
N VAL A 51 4.67 -12.23 -7.83
CA VAL A 51 3.77 -11.18 -8.33
C VAL A 51 2.38 -11.28 -7.71
N LYS A 52 1.85 -12.50 -7.59
CA LYS A 52 0.51 -12.76 -7.04
C LYS A 52 0.46 -12.54 -5.54
N PHE A 53 1.52 -12.95 -4.83
CA PHE A 53 1.68 -12.68 -3.42
C PHE A 53 1.70 -11.16 -3.13
N ILE A 54 2.52 -10.40 -3.87
CA ILE A 54 2.56 -8.94 -3.76
C ILE A 54 1.19 -8.35 -4.10
N GLY A 55 0.56 -8.79 -5.19
CA GLY A 55 -0.75 -8.28 -5.59
C GLY A 55 -1.84 -8.51 -4.54
N LEU A 56 -1.85 -9.69 -3.89
CA LEU A 56 -2.76 -9.97 -2.77
C LEU A 56 -2.45 -9.10 -1.56
N ALA A 57 -1.17 -8.94 -1.20
CA ALA A 57 -0.75 -8.11 -0.08
C ALA A 57 -1.08 -6.63 -0.30
N GLU A 58 -0.90 -6.11 -1.52
CA GLU A 58 -1.29 -4.75 -1.90
C GLU A 58 -2.81 -4.55 -1.85
N LEU A 59 -3.58 -5.53 -2.32
CA LEU A 59 -5.04 -5.50 -2.27
C LEU A 59 -5.55 -5.47 -0.83
N LEU A 60 -5.07 -6.41 0.01
CA LEU A 60 -5.45 -6.48 1.42
C LEU A 60 -4.98 -5.24 2.19
N GLY A 61 -3.76 -4.77 1.93
CA GLY A 61 -3.21 -3.56 2.51
C GLY A 61 -4.04 -2.33 2.13
N GLY A 62 -4.33 -2.17 0.84
CA GLY A 62 -5.13 -1.06 0.32
C GLY A 62 -6.53 -1.01 0.94
N LEU A 63 -7.21 -2.16 1.05
CA LEU A 63 -8.51 -2.25 1.70
C LEU A 63 -8.41 -2.00 3.21
N GLY A 64 -7.45 -2.62 3.90
CA GLY A 64 -7.29 -2.49 5.35
C GLY A 64 -7.05 -1.05 5.82
N VAL A 65 -6.26 -0.28 5.05
CA VAL A 65 -5.92 1.11 5.37
C VAL A 65 -7.15 2.03 5.41
N ILE A 66 -8.14 1.82 4.54
CA ILE A 66 -9.38 2.64 4.55
C ILE A 66 -10.47 2.06 5.45
N LEU A 67 -10.59 0.73 5.51
CA LEU A 67 -11.66 0.08 6.29
C LEU A 67 -11.47 0.28 7.79
N ALA A 68 -10.23 0.29 8.29
CA ALA A 68 -9.96 0.47 9.71
C ALA A 68 -10.48 1.81 10.31
N PRO A 69 -10.13 3.00 9.78
CA PRO A 69 -10.62 4.26 10.34
C PRO A 69 -12.13 4.44 10.17
N VAL A 70 -12.71 3.87 9.10
CA VAL A 70 -14.18 3.82 8.93
C VAL A 70 -14.83 2.94 10.01
N ALA A 71 -14.26 1.77 10.29
CA ALA A 71 -14.75 0.86 11.32
C ALA A 71 -14.74 1.50 12.72
N VAL A 72 -13.66 2.20 13.05
CA VAL A 72 -13.53 2.94 14.31
C VAL A 72 -14.53 4.10 14.38
N THR A 73 -14.64 4.91 13.33
CA THR A 73 -15.46 6.14 13.36
C THR A 73 -16.95 5.85 13.35
N VAL A 74 -17.38 4.96 12.45
CA VAL A 74 -18.80 4.69 12.18
C VAL A 74 -19.34 3.63 13.14
N PHE A 75 -18.60 2.53 13.36
CA PHE A 75 -19.09 1.36 14.08
C PHE A 75 -18.48 1.20 15.48
N LYS A 76 -17.56 2.09 15.88
CA LYS A 76 -16.84 2.04 17.18
C LYS A 76 -16.03 0.75 17.38
N PHE A 77 -15.59 0.14 16.28
CA PHE A 77 -14.78 -1.07 16.30
C PHE A 77 -13.30 -0.74 16.50
N ASN A 78 -12.93 -0.35 17.73
CA ASN A 78 -11.56 0.02 18.09
C ASN A 78 -10.53 -1.10 17.80
N TRP A 79 -10.96 -2.37 17.81
CA TRP A 79 -10.12 -3.53 17.47
C TRP A 79 -9.64 -3.55 16.01
N ALA A 80 -10.29 -2.80 15.11
CA ALA A 80 -9.88 -2.74 13.70
C ALA A 80 -8.62 -1.87 13.49
N LEU A 81 -8.28 -1.01 14.44
CA LEU A 81 -7.20 -0.04 14.28
C LEU A 81 -5.81 -0.71 14.16
N PRO A 82 -5.43 -1.68 15.00
CA PRO A 82 -4.18 -2.44 14.82
C PRO A 82 -4.05 -3.10 13.44
N LEU A 83 -5.17 -3.57 12.86
CA LEU A 83 -5.18 -4.17 11.52
C LEU A 83 -4.91 -3.13 10.44
N GLY A 84 -5.49 -1.94 10.56
CA GLY A 84 -5.20 -0.81 9.66
C GLY A 84 -3.73 -0.38 9.72
N ILE A 85 -3.17 -0.30 10.91
CA ILE A 85 -1.74 0.03 11.12
C ILE A 85 -0.86 -1.02 10.45
N ALA A 86 -1.14 -2.31 10.69
CA ALA A 86 -0.40 -3.41 10.06
C ALA A 86 -0.53 -3.40 8.52
N ALA A 87 -1.72 -3.08 8.00
CA ALA A 87 -1.96 -2.93 6.57
C ALA A 87 -1.09 -1.80 5.96
N ALA A 88 -1.10 -0.60 6.55
CA ALA A 88 -0.29 0.52 6.09
C ALA A 88 1.21 0.21 6.17
N ALA A 89 1.67 -0.40 7.28
CA ALA A 89 3.06 -0.78 7.48
C ALA A 89 3.51 -1.86 6.47
N GLY A 90 2.63 -2.81 6.15
CA GLY A 90 2.85 -3.81 5.12
C GLY A 90 3.04 -3.18 3.73
N LEU A 91 2.18 -2.21 3.37
CA LEU A 91 2.33 -1.45 2.12
C LEU A 91 3.63 -0.65 2.10
N ALA A 92 4.00 0.01 3.21
CA ALA A 92 5.27 0.73 3.32
C ALA A 92 6.46 -0.22 3.12
N THR A 93 6.40 -1.42 3.70
CA THR A 93 7.42 -2.46 3.52
C THR A 93 7.53 -2.89 2.06
N ILE A 94 6.41 -3.13 1.38
CA ILE A 94 6.40 -3.41 -0.07
C ILE A 94 7.07 -2.28 -0.86
N MET A 95 6.78 -1.02 -0.52
CA MET A 95 7.38 0.12 -1.19
C MET A 95 8.89 0.23 -0.94
N VAL A 96 9.38 -0.07 0.26
CA VAL A 96 10.82 -0.13 0.53
C VAL A 96 11.47 -1.18 -0.38
N LEU A 97 10.93 -2.41 -0.39
CA LEU A 97 11.46 -3.50 -1.21
C LEU A 97 11.39 -3.18 -2.71
N ALA A 98 10.30 -2.57 -3.18
CA ALA A 98 10.16 -2.17 -4.58
C ALA A 98 11.21 -1.13 -4.99
N ASN A 99 11.45 -0.11 -4.17
CA ASN A 99 12.50 0.87 -4.43
C ASN A 99 13.89 0.20 -4.46
N LEU A 100 14.18 -0.73 -3.53
CA LEU A 100 15.44 -1.49 -3.54
C LEU A 100 15.62 -2.30 -4.83
N VAL A 101 14.57 -2.98 -5.30
CA VAL A 101 14.61 -3.71 -6.59
C VAL A 101 14.97 -2.76 -7.74
N HIS A 102 14.37 -1.58 -7.81
CA HIS A 102 14.70 -0.60 -8.85
C HIS A 102 16.12 -0.01 -8.72
N ILE A 103 16.65 0.13 -7.51
CA ILE A 103 18.04 0.53 -7.27
C ILE A 103 19.00 -0.54 -7.79
N VAL A 104 18.79 -1.80 -7.40
CA VAL A 104 19.63 -2.95 -7.83
C VAL A 104 19.62 -3.09 -9.34
N ARG A 105 18.47 -2.84 -9.98
CA ARG A 105 18.31 -2.88 -11.44
C ARG A 105 18.83 -1.63 -12.18
N LYS A 106 19.34 -0.63 -11.45
CA LYS A 106 19.80 0.66 -12.00
C LYS A 106 18.70 1.43 -12.75
N GLU A 107 17.45 1.18 -12.40
CA GLU A 107 16.24 1.81 -12.97
C GLU A 107 15.72 2.96 -12.08
N PHE A 108 16.29 3.12 -10.88
CA PHE A 108 15.81 4.07 -9.87
C PHE A 108 15.69 5.52 -10.36
N LYS A 109 16.58 5.97 -11.26
CA LYS A 109 16.50 7.30 -11.86
C LYS A 109 15.17 7.59 -12.59
N TYR A 110 14.48 6.55 -13.04
CA TYR A 110 13.18 6.65 -13.70
C TYR A 110 12.00 6.46 -12.74
N THR A 111 12.20 5.76 -11.62
CA THR A 111 11.11 5.34 -10.74
C THR A 111 11.08 6.09 -9.40
N TYR A 112 12.15 6.81 -9.02
CA TYR A 112 12.29 7.40 -7.69
C TYR A 112 11.14 8.33 -7.30
N LYS A 113 10.60 9.14 -8.22
CA LYS A 113 9.51 10.07 -7.91
C LYS A 113 8.27 9.32 -7.43
N ALA A 114 7.80 8.36 -8.22
CA ALA A 114 6.62 7.57 -7.88
C ALA A 114 6.90 6.65 -6.68
N GLY A 115 8.07 6.01 -6.66
CA GLY A 115 8.47 5.08 -5.59
C GLY A 115 8.59 5.75 -4.22
N LEU A 116 9.23 6.91 -4.15
CA LEU A 116 9.39 7.66 -2.90
C LEU A 116 8.08 8.34 -2.47
N MET A 117 7.28 8.84 -3.41
CA MET A 117 5.95 9.39 -3.10
C MET A 117 5.04 8.32 -2.48
N MET A 118 4.97 7.12 -3.08
CA MET A 118 4.15 6.03 -2.54
C MET A 118 4.68 5.50 -1.22
N LEU A 119 6.00 5.48 -1.03
CA LEU A 119 6.60 5.19 0.28
C LEU A 119 6.21 6.24 1.32
N ALA A 120 6.31 7.53 1.01
CA ALA A 120 5.94 8.60 1.92
C ALA A 120 4.46 8.51 2.32
N VAL A 121 3.57 8.33 1.35
CA VAL A 121 2.13 8.22 1.58
C VAL A 121 1.79 7.03 2.48
N THR A 122 2.42 5.87 2.27
CA THR A 122 2.16 4.68 3.11
C THR A 122 2.70 4.85 4.52
N VAL A 123 3.87 5.46 4.70
CA VAL A 123 4.41 5.80 6.03
C VAL A 123 3.52 6.80 6.76
N ILE A 124 3.06 7.85 6.06
CA ILE A 124 2.13 8.84 6.62
C ILE A 124 0.82 8.16 7.03
N ALA A 125 0.28 7.26 6.19
CA ALA A 125 -0.90 6.47 6.53
C ALA A 125 -0.69 5.64 7.80
N THR A 126 0.47 4.98 7.96
CA THR A 126 0.81 4.23 9.19
C THR A 126 0.79 5.14 10.41
N VAL A 127 1.45 6.30 10.35
CA VAL A 127 1.51 7.24 11.48
C VAL A 127 0.13 7.77 11.82
N LEU A 128 -0.64 8.21 10.82
CA LEU A 128 -1.99 8.75 11.00
C LEU A 128 -2.98 7.72 11.57
N LEU A 129 -2.82 6.44 11.23
CA LEU A 129 -3.59 5.35 11.83
C LEU A 129 -3.12 5.05 13.26
N ALA A 130 -1.82 5.13 13.54
CA ALA A 130 -1.28 4.89 14.88
C ALA A 130 -1.73 5.94 15.92
N ILE A 131 -1.95 7.18 15.48
CA ILE A 131 -2.45 8.28 16.34
C ILE A 131 -3.96 8.52 16.17
N TYR A 132 -4.67 7.62 15.49
CA TYR A 132 -6.08 7.82 15.20
C TYR A 132 -6.92 7.82 16.48
N PRO A 133 -7.80 8.82 16.69
CA PRO A 133 -8.58 8.89 17.92
C PRO A 133 -9.61 7.76 17.98
N THR A 134 -9.61 7.02 19.09
CA THR A 134 -10.70 6.11 19.45
C THR A 134 -11.71 6.85 20.33
N ALA A 135 -12.99 6.54 20.15
CA ALA A 135 -14.07 7.06 21.00
C ALA A 135 -14.04 6.40 22.39
#